data_AF-A0A378MUR2-F1
#
_entry.id   AF-A0A378MUR2-F1
#
_cell.length_a   1.000
_cell.length_b   1.000
_cell.length_c   1.000
_cell.angle_alpha   90.00
_cell.angle_beta   90.00
_cell.angle_gamma   90.00
#
_symmetry.space_group_name_H-M   'P 1'
#
loop_
_entity.id
_entity.type
_entity.pdbx_description
1 polymer ?
#
loop_
_entity_poly.entity_id
_entity_poly.type
_entity_poly.pdbx_seq_one_letter_code
_entity_poly.pdbx_strand_id
1 'polypeptide(L)'
;MNAEQRVIVTPTFWGKFFGKIKSVELQQNKVIVTDKKNNITEHDLGKTFDFPAIQKSFFGTKLFFKDDSTEVVLSKLAKKQTDSLLLEIEKVVASNIKVKVKEGFQHFANLAENQYLRDSDIPTLNDRVRLSVLSYGDNKEHFQKYFDESLVKKIQYISSLFPVNAINAQTIRREYEQHVLNHRKHFFDVIESNPLTEQQRLSVIRNNDINMVLAAAGTGKTSVMVAKALDLIDSGACKSEDILILAYNRDAATELSERLQERAREANLDLENSPSISTFHALGRRIIKECGKSVHLSKFAEDPMKLDRWFNKWLEDYIKEDPDNLAKFIQLAYQPIDPFQFKRKTNTIDM
;
A
#
# COMPACT_ATOMS: atom_id res chain seq x y z
N MET A 1 20.69 -25.88 28.72
CA MET A 1 21.55 -24.94 29.47
C MET A 1 22.98 -25.11 28.97
N ASN A 2 23.37 -24.40 27.92
CA ASN A 2 24.78 -24.28 27.55
C ASN A 2 25.36 -23.12 28.35
N ALA A 3 26.49 -23.32 29.01
CA ALA A 3 27.22 -22.27 29.67
C ALA A 3 27.56 -21.18 28.64
N GLU A 4 26.86 -20.03 28.72
CA GLU A 4 27.12 -18.89 27.86
C GLU A 4 28.60 -18.50 28.02
N GLN A 5 29.31 -18.46 26.89
CA GLN A 5 30.72 -18.14 26.83
C GLN A 5 30.87 -16.66 27.18
N ARG A 6 31.05 -16.35 28.47
CA ARG A 6 31.24 -14.97 28.95
C ARG A 6 32.58 -14.44 28.46
N VAL A 7 32.57 -13.63 27.40
CA VAL A 7 33.76 -12.90 26.97
C VAL A 7 33.88 -11.64 27.79
N ILE A 8 34.78 -11.67 28.78
CA ILE A 8 35.08 -10.53 29.65
C ILE A 8 36.36 -9.85 29.14
N VAL A 9 36.24 -8.56 28.83
CA VAL A 9 37.36 -7.71 28.40
C VAL A 9 37.73 -6.77 29.54
N THR A 10 39.02 -6.70 29.84
CA THR A 10 39.56 -5.77 30.84
C THR A 10 40.40 -4.68 30.18
N PRO A 11 40.53 -3.49 30.79
CA PRO A 11 41.42 -2.44 30.28
C PRO A 11 42.89 -2.88 30.26
N THR A 12 43.69 -2.25 29.39
CA THR A 12 45.16 -2.38 29.40
C THR A 12 45.76 -1.90 30.72
N PHE A 13 47.04 -2.18 30.98
CA PHE A 13 47.75 -1.66 32.17
C PHE A 13 47.56 -0.13 32.35
N TRP A 14 47.76 0.64 31.27
CA TRP A 14 47.51 2.09 31.26
C TRP A 14 46.02 2.44 31.40
N GLY A 15 45.12 1.62 30.85
CA GLY A 15 43.66 1.75 31.06
C GLY A 15 43.24 1.51 32.52
N LYS A 16 43.90 0.60 33.23
CA LYS A 16 43.65 0.34 34.65
C LYS A 16 44.06 1.52 35.54
N PHE A 17 45.08 2.28 35.16
CA PHE A 17 45.45 3.51 35.88
C PHE A 17 44.63 4.74 35.46
N PHE A 18 44.51 5.00 34.15
CA PHE A 18 43.96 6.27 33.63
C PHE A 18 42.58 6.16 32.96
N GLY A 19 41.92 5.01 33.02
CA GLY A 19 40.59 4.76 32.46
C GLY A 19 39.48 4.71 33.52
N LYS A 20 38.22 4.83 33.07
CA LYS A 20 37.01 4.72 33.91
C LYS A 20 36.41 3.31 33.92
N ILE A 21 36.68 2.51 32.89
CA ILE A 21 36.16 1.15 32.70
C ILE A 21 36.92 0.17 33.60
N LYS A 22 36.19 -0.75 34.24
CA LYS A 22 36.71 -1.90 34.99
C LYS A 22 36.62 -3.17 34.16
N SER A 23 35.48 -3.41 33.53
CA SER A 23 35.22 -4.57 32.66
C SER A 23 34.16 -4.25 31.61
N VAL A 24 34.23 -4.95 30.49
CA VAL A 24 33.21 -4.99 29.45
C VAL A 24 32.88 -6.45 29.19
N GLU A 25 31.60 -6.80 29.18
CA GLU A 25 31.16 -8.16 28.88
C GLU A 25 29.94 -8.14 27.97
N LEU A 26 29.81 -9.18 27.13
CA LEU A 26 28.61 -9.42 26.35
C LEU A 26 27.71 -10.39 27.13
N GLN A 27 26.48 -9.98 27.40
CA GLN A 27 25.45 -10.83 27.98
C GLN A 27 24.23 -10.81 27.05
N GLN A 28 23.92 -11.95 26.43
CA GLN A 28 22.81 -12.09 25.48
C GLN A 28 22.86 -11.02 24.37
N ASN A 29 21.94 -10.05 24.40
CA ASN A 29 21.83 -8.95 23.44
C ASN A 29 22.43 -7.63 23.95
N LYS A 30 23.13 -7.63 25.09
CA LYS A 30 23.62 -6.41 25.72
C LYS A 30 25.12 -6.40 25.94
N VAL A 31 25.74 -5.26 25.69
CA VAL A 31 27.10 -4.97 26.15
C VAL A 31 27.00 -4.31 27.52
N ILE A 32 27.51 -5.00 28.53
CA ILE A 32 27.52 -4.54 29.93
C ILE A 32 28.89 -3.92 30.21
N VAL A 33 28.89 -2.65 30.61
CA VAL A 33 30.08 -1.89 30.97
C VAL A 33 30.05 -1.62 32.46
N THR A 34 31.03 -2.16 33.19
CA THR A 34 31.21 -1.88 34.61
C THR A 34 32.32 -0.85 34.78
N ASP A 35 32.05 0.23 35.50
CA ASP A 35 33.06 1.23 35.84
C ASP A 35 33.86 0.85 37.10
N LYS A 36 34.89 1.63 37.43
CA LYS A 36 35.71 1.41 38.64
C LYS A 36 34.96 1.61 39.97
N LYS A 37 33.83 2.33 39.96
CA LYS A 37 32.95 2.50 41.12
C LYS A 37 31.90 1.39 41.23
N ASN A 38 31.97 0.37 40.36
CA ASN A 38 30.99 -0.71 40.21
C ASN A 38 29.60 -0.25 39.73
N ASN A 39 29.50 0.93 39.11
CA ASN A 39 28.29 1.27 38.37
C ASN A 39 28.23 0.47 37.07
N ILE A 40 27.02 0.06 36.69
CA ILE A 40 26.76 -0.73 35.49
C ILE A 40 26.00 0.13 34.48
N THR A 41 26.48 0.14 33.25
CA THR A 41 25.76 0.67 32.09
C THR A 41 25.52 -0.47 31.12
N GLU A 42 24.29 -0.59 30.64
CA GLU A 42 23.90 -1.61 29.66
C GLU A 42 23.60 -0.94 28.33
N HIS A 43 24.10 -1.53 27.24
CA HIS A 43 23.83 -1.08 25.89
C HIS A 43 23.16 -2.18 25.08
N ASP A 44 22.03 -1.87 24.43
CA ASP A 44 21.21 -2.86 23.74
C ASP A 44 21.59 -2.97 22.26
N LEU A 45 22.06 -4.15 21.86
CA LEU A 45 22.40 -4.46 20.47
C LEU A 45 21.18 -4.89 19.65
N GLY A 46 20.02 -5.06 20.27
CA GLY A 46 18.78 -5.50 19.62
C GLY A 46 18.26 -4.51 18.59
N LYS A 47 18.51 -3.21 18.78
CA LYS A 47 17.99 -2.13 17.91
C LYS A 47 18.93 -1.72 16.79
N THR A 48 20.23 -2.02 16.89
CA THR A 48 21.21 -1.62 15.87
C THR A 48 20.98 -2.29 14.51
N PHE A 49 21.38 -1.59 13.46
CA PHE A 49 21.53 -2.08 12.08
C PHE A 49 23.00 -2.04 11.61
N ASP A 50 23.92 -1.72 12.52
CA ASP A 50 25.34 -1.54 12.21
C ASP A 50 26.21 -2.52 12.98
N PHE A 51 27.24 -2.99 12.28
CA PHE A 51 28.25 -3.87 12.88
C PHE A 51 29.25 -3.07 13.72
N PRO A 52 29.76 -3.68 14.81
CA PRO A 52 30.81 -3.05 15.61
C PRO A 52 32.12 -2.92 14.82
N ALA A 53 32.95 -1.94 15.19
CA ALA A 53 34.28 -1.74 14.63
C ALA A 53 35.33 -1.54 15.73
N ILE A 54 36.60 -1.78 15.41
CA ILE A 54 37.71 -1.54 16.32
C ILE A 54 38.79 -0.66 15.70
N GLN A 55 39.42 0.17 16.54
CA GLN A 55 40.63 0.92 16.18
C GLN A 55 41.75 0.58 17.16
N LYS A 56 42.84 -0.01 16.65
CA LYS A 56 44.00 -0.40 17.46
C LYS A 56 45.00 0.75 17.56
N SER A 57 45.54 0.97 18.76
CA SER A 57 46.58 1.97 19.02
C SER A 57 47.67 1.43 19.95
N PHE A 58 48.69 2.23 20.23
CA PHE A 58 49.72 1.90 21.23
C PHE A 58 49.11 1.78 22.65
N PHE A 59 48.15 2.64 23.00
CA PHE A 59 47.56 2.71 24.35
C PHE A 59 46.42 1.71 24.60
N GLY A 60 46.08 0.88 23.59
CA GLY A 60 45.01 -0.11 23.64
C GLY A 60 44.10 -0.04 22.41
N THR A 61 42.97 -0.73 22.49
CA THR A 61 41.94 -0.77 21.43
C THR A 61 40.75 0.10 21.81
N LYS A 62 40.19 0.81 20.82
CA LYS A 62 38.85 1.39 20.88
C LYS A 62 37.87 0.45 20.20
N LEU A 63 36.72 0.21 20.83
CA LEU A 63 35.58 -0.53 20.29
C LEU A 63 34.44 0.47 20.07
N PHE A 64 33.89 0.45 18.87
CA PHE A 64 32.78 1.29 18.40
C PHE A 64 31.59 0.37 18.10
N PHE A 65 30.41 0.75 18.56
CA PHE A 65 29.15 0.10 18.21
C PHE A 65 27.99 1.07 18.45
N LYS A 66 26.80 0.75 17.95
CA LYS A 66 25.60 1.56 18.19
C LYS A 66 24.67 0.89 19.18
N ASP A 67 24.17 1.71 20.09
CA ASP A 67 23.01 1.44 20.94
C ASP A 67 21.86 2.28 20.39
N ASP A 68 20.96 1.63 19.65
CA ASP A 68 19.98 2.30 18.79
C ASP A 68 20.65 3.24 17.76
N SER A 69 20.45 4.55 17.89
CA SER A 69 21.07 5.58 17.05
C SER A 69 22.31 6.22 17.67
N THR A 70 22.65 5.86 18.91
CA THR A 70 23.76 6.47 19.65
C THR A 70 25.04 5.68 19.45
N GLU A 71 26.10 6.34 18.98
CA GLU A 71 27.42 5.73 18.93
C GLU A 71 28.02 5.60 20.34
N VAL A 72 28.44 4.38 20.67
CA VAL A 72 29.11 4.04 21.92
C VAL A 72 30.58 3.74 21.61
N VAL A 73 31.47 4.44 22.31
CA VAL A 73 32.93 4.29 22.14
C VAL A 73 33.57 3.85 23.45
N LEU A 74 34.07 2.63 23.49
CA LEU A 74 34.82 2.08 24.63
C LEU A 74 36.31 2.09 24.30
N SER A 75 37.15 2.67 25.16
CA SER A 75 38.57 2.89 24.87
C SER A 75 39.50 2.23 25.88
N LYS A 76 40.79 2.10 25.49
CA LYS A 76 41.87 1.52 26.32
C LYS A 76 41.64 0.04 26.68
N LEU A 77 40.94 -0.70 25.82
CA LEU A 77 40.66 -2.13 26.00
C LEU A 77 41.87 -3.00 25.59
N ALA A 78 42.03 -4.17 26.22
CA ALA A 78 43.10 -5.10 25.91
C ALA A 78 42.91 -5.76 24.52
N LYS A 79 43.93 -5.68 23.66
CA LYS A 79 43.84 -6.04 22.22
C LYS A 79 43.22 -7.43 21.96
N LYS A 80 43.83 -8.51 22.47
CA LYS A 80 43.39 -9.90 22.22
C LYS A 80 41.98 -10.19 22.74
N GLN A 81 41.65 -9.65 23.90
CA GLN A 81 40.31 -9.79 24.50
C GLN A 81 39.27 -9.01 23.69
N THR A 82 39.61 -7.82 23.21
CA THR A 82 38.73 -7.00 22.38
C THR A 82 38.46 -7.65 21.03
N ASP A 83 39.46 -8.29 20.41
CA ASP A 83 39.26 -9.03 19.15
C ASP A 83 38.27 -10.20 19.34
N SER A 84 38.33 -10.90 20.48
CA SER A 84 37.38 -11.98 20.80
C SER A 84 35.97 -11.44 21.07
N LEU A 85 35.87 -10.34 21.83
CA LEU A 85 34.59 -9.69 22.10
C LEU A 85 33.94 -9.16 20.83
N LEU A 86 34.73 -8.56 19.92
CA LEU A 86 34.24 -8.07 18.64
C LEU A 86 33.53 -9.18 17.86
N LEU A 87 34.15 -10.37 17.75
CA LEU A 87 33.57 -11.50 17.03
C LEU A 87 32.24 -11.96 17.64
N GLU A 88 32.11 -11.98 18.97
CA GLU A 88 30.85 -12.34 19.61
C GLU A 88 29.77 -11.26 19.45
N ILE A 89 30.12 -9.97 19.53
CA ILE A 89 29.19 -8.87 19.25
C ILE A 89 28.74 -8.94 17.78
N GLU A 90 29.65 -9.17 16.84
CA GLU A 90 29.30 -9.31 15.41
C GLU A 90 28.29 -10.44 15.18
N LYS A 91 28.43 -11.60 15.85
CA LYS A 91 27.46 -12.71 15.75
C LYS A 91 26.07 -12.32 16.28
N VAL A 92 26.03 -11.65 17.43
CA VAL A 92 24.77 -11.19 18.04
C VAL A 92 24.09 -10.16 17.14
N VAL A 93 24.84 -9.16 16.67
CA VAL A 93 24.35 -8.13 15.74
C VAL A 93 23.89 -8.77 14.43
N ALA A 94 24.65 -9.71 13.86
CA ALA A 94 24.24 -10.43 12.67
C ALA A 94 22.90 -11.16 12.86
N SER A 95 22.72 -11.85 13.99
CA SER A 95 21.46 -12.52 14.31
C SER A 95 20.28 -11.54 14.36
N ASN A 96 20.46 -10.38 15.01
CA ASN A 96 19.43 -9.36 15.11
C ASN A 96 19.11 -8.72 13.74
N ILE A 97 20.13 -8.38 12.95
CA ILE A 97 19.97 -7.85 11.58
C ILE A 97 19.25 -8.88 10.70
N LYS A 98 19.58 -10.17 10.82
CA LYS A 98 18.94 -11.24 10.03
C LYS A 98 17.42 -11.26 10.20
N VAL A 99 16.94 -11.11 11.44
CA VAL A 99 15.50 -11.08 11.73
C VAL A 99 14.84 -9.88 11.05
N LYS A 100 15.39 -8.68 11.24
CA LYS A 100 14.84 -7.44 10.65
C LYS A 100 14.89 -7.42 9.13
N VAL A 101 15.97 -7.92 8.54
CA VAL A 101 16.10 -8.06 7.08
C VAL A 101 15.04 -9.01 6.54
N LYS A 102 14.80 -10.15 7.21
CA LYS A 102 13.74 -11.09 6.83
C LYS A 102 12.34 -10.50 6.96
N GLU A 103 12.07 -9.71 8.00
CA GLU A 103 10.81 -8.96 8.12
C GLU A 103 10.63 -7.99 6.95
N GLY A 104 11.68 -7.22 6.61
CA GLY A 104 11.68 -6.35 5.44
C GLY A 104 11.42 -7.11 4.13
N PHE A 105 12.01 -8.31 3.96
CA PHE A 105 11.75 -9.17 2.82
C PHE A 105 10.31 -9.68 2.75
N GLN A 106 9.71 -9.99 3.90
CA GLN A 106 8.31 -10.42 3.94
C GLN A 106 7.39 -9.27 3.52
N HIS A 107 7.66 -8.04 3.97
CA HIS A 107 6.94 -6.86 3.51
C HIS A 107 7.13 -6.61 2.02
N PHE A 108 8.36 -6.76 1.50
CA PHE A 108 8.62 -6.68 0.07
C PHE A 108 7.83 -7.73 -0.70
N ALA A 109 7.89 -8.99 -0.28
CA ALA A 109 7.14 -10.06 -0.94
C ALA A 109 5.63 -9.77 -0.95
N ASN A 110 5.07 -9.36 0.18
CA ASN A 110 3.65 -9.09 0.31
C ASN A 110 3.17 -7.90 -0.53
N LEU A 111 4.00 -6.88 -0.78
CA LEU A 111 3.60 -5.67 -1.50
C LEU A 111 4.04 -5.66 -2.98
N ALA A 112 5.03 -6.47 -3.35
CA ALA A 112 5.70 -6.38 -4.65
C ALA A 112 5.92 -7.72 -5.39
N GLU A 113 5.99 -8.86 -4.70
CA GLU A 113 6.20 -10.17 -5.33
C GLU A 113 4.90 -10.99 -5.44
N ASN A 114 4.09 -10.97 -4.39
CA ASN A 114 2.85 -11.77 -4.26
C ASN A 114 1.61 -11.04 -4.79
N GLN A 115 1.74 -9.75 -5.10
CA GLN A 115 0.69 -8.95 -5.72
C GLN A 115 1.31 -7.87 -6.60
N TYR A 116 0.47 -7.28 -7.45
CA TYR A 116 0.85 -6.13 -8.25
C TYR A 116 1.24 -4.94 -7.35
N LEU A 117 2.48 -4.45 -7.46
CA LEU A 117 2.93 -3.29 -6.69
C LEU A 117 2.10 -2.05 -7.03
N ARG A 118 1.28 -1.58 -6.09
CA ARG A 118 0.45 -0.38 -6.24
C ARG A 118 1.25 0.90 -6.03
N ASP A 119 0.79 2.01 -6.59
CA ASP A 119 1.43 3.31 -6.39
C ASP A 119 1.36 3.75 -4.92
N SER A 120 0.21 3.48 -4.26
CA SER A 120 0.00 3.77 -2.83
C SER A 120 0.88 2.94 -1.89
N ASP A 121 1.34 1.77 -2.33
CA ASP A 121 2.17 0.87 -1.52
C ASP A 121 3.66 1.24 -1.54
N ILE A 122 4.12 2.00 -2.54
CA ILE A 122 5.54 2.35 -2.73
C ILE A 122 6.15 3.06 -1.50
N PRO A 123 5.52 4.08 -0.88
CA PRO A 123 6.08 4.72 0.31
C PRO A 123 6.27 3.74 1.47
N THR A 124 5.24 2.93 1.76
CA THR A 124 5.29 1.90 2.80
C THR A 124 6.39 0.88 2.52
N LEU A 125 6.50 0.42 1.26
CA LEU A 125 7.54 -0.52 0.86
C LEU A 125 8.94 0.04 1.11
N ASN A 126 9.19 1.28 0.67
CA ASN A 126 10.47 1.96 0.89
C ASN A 126 10.80 2.08 2.37
N ASP A 127 9.84 2.52 3.20
CA ASP A 127 10.06 2.66 4.64
C ASP A 127 10.41 1.34 5.31
N ARG A 128 9.73 0.24 4.93
CA ARG A 128 9.94 -1.08 5.51
C ARG A 128 11.30 -1.69 5.18
N VAL A 129 11.87 -1.38 4.01
CA VAL A 129 13.17 -1.95 3.60
C VAL A 129 14.35 -1.00 3.82
N ARG A 130 14.10 0.29 4.08
CA ARG A 130 15.13 1.34 4.15
C ARG A 130 16.31 0.99 5.04
N LEU A 131 16.06 0.60 6.30
CA LEU A 131 17.16 0.34 7.25
C LEU A 131 17.97 -0.90 6.86
N SER A 132 17.31 -1.93 6.33
CA SER A 132 17.97 -3.14 5.83
C SER A 132 18.87 -2.85 4.62
N VAL A 133 18.42 -2.01 3.70
CA VAL A 133 19.20 -1.60 2.51
C VAL A 133 20.40 -0.74 2.90
N LEU A 134 20.21 0.24 3.80
CA LEU A 134 21.31 1.08 4.30
C LEU A 134 22.35 0.23 5.04
N SER A 135 21.90 -0.66 5.93
CA SER A 135 22.75 -1.61 6.64
C SER A 135 23.59 -2.46 5.69
N TYR A 136 22.99 -3.00 4.63
CA TYR A 136 23.70 -3.76 3.62
C TYR A 136 24.71 -2.91 2.85
N GLY A 137 24.34 -1.67 2.49
CA GLY A 137 25.22 -0.73 1.79
C GLY A 137 26.51 -0.45 2.56
N ASP A 138 26.38 -0.22 3.87
CA ASP A 138 27.50 0.14 4.76
C ASP A 138 28.31 -1.08 5.21
N ASN A 139 27.73 -2.28 5.22
CA ASN A 139 28.32 -3.48 5.84
C ASN A 139 28.42 -4.70 4.91
N LYS A 140 28.67 -4.51 3.61
CA LYS A 140 28.67 -5.60 2.60
C LYS A 140 29.55 -6.81 2.97
N GLU A 141 30.75 -6.57 3.49
CA GLU A 141 31.68 -7.64 3.89
C GLU A 141 31.12 -8.47 5.05
N HIS A 142 30.52 -7.83 6.04
CA HIS A 142 29.84 -8.52 7.14
C HIS A 142 28.65 -9.33 6.65
N PHE A 143 27.86 -8.79 5.71
CA PHE A 143 26.75 -9.53 5.11
C PHE A 143 27.23 -10.81 4.40
N GLN A 144 28.33 -10.73 3.64
CA GLN A 144 28.94 -11.90 2.99
C GLN A 144 29.52 -12.90 3.99
N LYS A 145 30.04 -12.42 5.13
CA LYS A 145 30.62 -13.25 6.18
C LYS A 145 29.56 -14.00 7.00
N TYR A 146 28.43 -13.35 7.32
CA TYR A 146 27.49 -13.84 8.32
C TYR A 146 26.15 -14.35 7.77
N PHE A 147 25.80 -14.04 6.53
CA PHE A 147 24.55 -14.48 5.92
C PHE A 147 24.78 -15.44 4.76
N ASP A 148 23.78 -16.28 4.51
CA ASP A 148 23.80 -17.21 3.39
C ASP A 148 23.63 -16.48 2.04
N GLU A 149 24.08 -17.13 0.97
CA GLU A 149 24.08 -16.57 -0.38
C GLU A 149 22.69 -16.14 -0.85
N SER A 150 21.64 -16.85 -0.44
CA SER A 150 20.26 -16.55 -0.83
C SER A 150 19.78 -15.22 -0.24
N LEU A 151 20.08 -14.98 1.04
CA LEU A 151 19.78 -13.73 1.72
C LEU A 151 20.56 -12.57 1.11
N VAL A 152 21.86 -12.76 0.89
CA VAL A 152 22.73 -11.73 0.29
C VAL A 152 22.25 -11.34 -1.10
N LYS A 153 21.91 -12.32 -1.95
CA LYS A 153 21.34 -12.07 -3.28
C LYS A 153 20.02 -11.30 -3.20
N LYS A 154 19.12 -11.66 -2.28
CA LYS A 154 17.83 -10.98 -2.13
C LYS A 154 17.99 -9.54 -1.65
N ILE A 155 18.83 -9.25 -0.66
CA ILE A 155 19.07 -7.85 -0.23
C ILE A 155 19.79 -7.06 -1.32
N GLN A 156 20.69 -7.68 -2.09
CA GLN A 156 21.35 -7.03 -3.21
C GLN A 156 20.35 -6.63 -4.30
N TYR A 157 19.42 -7.51 -4.66
CA TYR A 157 18.34 -7.22 -5.60
C TYR A 157 17.46 -6.06 -5.09
N ILE A 158 16.97 -6.12 -3.85
CA ILE A 158 16.15 -5.04 -3.26
C ILE A 158 16.94 -3.72 -3.23
N SER A 159 18.23 -3.77 -2.89
CA SER A 159 19.10 -2.59 -2.85
C SER A 159 19.31 -1.98 -4.24
N SER A 160 19.32 -2.79 -5.30
CA SER A 160 19.43 -2.30 -6.69
C SER A 160 18.18 -1.54 -7.15
N LEU A 161 17.04 -1.79 -6.50
CA LEU A 161 15.76 -1.15 -6.79
C LEU A 161 15.47 0.04 -5.87
N PHE A 162 16.20 0.18 -4.76
CA PHE A 162 15.96 1.18 -3.72
C PHE A 162 16.60 2.55 -4.03
N PRO A 163 15.93 3.68 -3.74
CA PRO A 163 14.53 3.78 -3.37
C PRO A 163 13.64 3.39 -4.56
N VAL A 164 12.58 2.64 -4.28
CA VAL A 164 11.58 2.29 -5.29
C VAL A 164 10.91 3.58 -5.73
N ASN A 165 11.10 3.92 -7.00
CA ASN A 165 10.53 5.08 -7.67
C ASN A 165 9.73 4.61 -8.90
N ALA A 166 9.14 5.54 -9.66
CA ALA A 166 8.32 5.21 -10.82
C ALA A 166 9.02 4.33 -11.87
N ILE A 167 10.35 4.45 -12.02
CA ILE A 167 11.13 3.66 -12.99
C ILE A 167 11.32 2.23 -12.45
N ASN A 168 11.88 2.11 -11.24
CA ASN A 168 12.19 0.79 -10.67
C ASN A 168 10.92 0.00 -10.30
N ALA A 169 9.82 0.68 -9.97
CA ALA A 169 8.52 0.05 -9.78
C ALA A 169 8.04 -0.69 -11.05
N GLN A 170 8.36 -0.19 -12.25
CA GLN A 170 8.00 -0.88 -13.49
C GLN A 170 8.77 -2.19 -13.66
N THR A 171 10.01 -2.29 -13.18
CA THR A 171 10.77 -3.56 -13.18
C THR A 171 10.06 -4.60 -12.32
N ILE A 172 9.72 -4.23 -11.08
CA ILE A 172 8.98 -5.09 -10.14
C ILE A 172 7.65 -5.54 -10.76
N ARG A 173 6.88 -4.60 -11.31
CA ARG A 173 5.57 -4.88 -11.95
C ARG A 173 5.70 -5.83 -13.12
N ARG A 174 6.73 -5.69 -13.97
CA ARG A 174 6.96 -6.59 -15.11
C ARG A 174 7.32 -8.00 -14.65
N GLU A 175 8.14 -8.13 -13.62
CA GLU A 175 8.48 -9.45 -13.06
C GLU A 175 7.24 -10.14 -12.48
N TYR A 176 6.40 -9.42 -11.75
CA TYR A 176 5.09 -9.91 -11.30
C TYR A 176 4.19 -10.30 -12.48
N GLU A 177 4.07 -9.43 -13.49
CA GLU A 177 3.26 -9.69 -14.68
C GLU A 177 3.69 -10.98 -15.37
N GLN A 178 4.99 -11.17 -15.61
CA GLN A 178 5.53 -12.38 -16.22
C GLN A 178 5.26 -13.64 -15.38
N HIS A 179 5.44 -13.54 -14.07
CA HIS A 179 5.17 -14.65 -13.15
C HIS A 179 3.70 -15.09 -13.24
N VAL A 180 2.76 -14.15 -13.13
CA VAL A 180 1.32 -14.46 -13.14
C VAL A 180 0.85 -14.93 -14.51
N LEU A 181 1.32 -14.32 -15.61
CA LEU A 181 0.97 -14.74 -16.97
C LEU A 181 1.35 -16.21 -17.23
N ASN A 182 2.51 -16.64 -16.73
CA ASN A 182 2.97 -18.01 -16.85
C ASN A 182 2.18 -18.95 -15.92
N HIS A 183 2.01 -18.57 -14.66
CA HIS A 183 1.36 -19.41 -13.65
C HIS A 183 -0.13 -19.63 -13.94
N ARG A 184 -0.82 -18.59 -14.43
CA ARG A 184 -2.27 -18.61 -14.72
C ARG A 184 -2.58 -18.75 -16.21
N LYS A 185 -1.64 -19.26 -17.01
CA LYS A 185 -1.80 -19.38 -18.47
C LYS A 185 -3.08 -20.13 -18.86
N HIS A 186 -3.32 -21.29 -18.24
CA HIS A 186 -4.50 -22.12 -18.53
C HIS A 186 -5.80 -21.36 -18.28
N PHE A 187 -5.91 -20.68 -17.14
CA PHE A 187 -7.07 -19.85 -16.81
C PHE A 187 -7.36 -18.83 -17.94
N PHE A 188 -6.34 -18.09 -18.39
CA PHE A 188 -6.51 -17.10 -19.46
C PHE A 188 -6.78 -17.69 -20.85
N ASP A 189 -6.45 -18.97 -21.06
CA ASP A 189 -6.70 -19.67 -22.31
C ASP A 189 -8.17 -20.12 -22.41
N VAL A 190 -8.87 -20.31 -21.29
CA VAL A 190 -10.20 -20.94 -21.24
C VAL A 190 -11.32 -20.09 -20.62
N ILE A 191 -11.01 -19.02 -19.88
CA ILE A 191 -12.01 -18.23 -19.13
C ILE A 191 -13.03 -17.51 -20.03
N GLU A 192 -12.73 -17.35 -21.31
CA GLU A 192 -13.59 -16.75 -22.33
C GLU A 192 -13.64 -17.65 -23.57
N SER A 193 -14.62 -17.43 -24.46
CA SER A 193 -14.80 -18.24 -25.67
C SER A 193 -13.54 -18.35 -26.55
N ASN A 194 -12.68 -17.35 -26.50
CA ASN A 194 -11.37 -17.38 -27.13
C ASN A 194 -10.31 -17.03 -26.09
N PRO A 195 -9.09 -17.59 -26.20
CA PRO A 195 -7.97 -17.23 -25.35
C PRO A 195 -7.77 -15.71 -25.31
N LEU A 196 -7.59 -15.16 -24.11
CA LEU A 196 -7.31 -13.74 -23.97
C LEU A 196 -5.98 -13.40 -24.64
N THR A 197 -5.93 -12.29 -25.37
CA THR A 197 -4.68 -11.73 -25.89
C THR A 197 -3.79 -11.28 -24.74
N GLU A 198 -2.48 -11.17 -24.97
CA GLU A 198 -1.52 -10.73 -23.95
C GLU A 198 -1.92 -9.39 -23.29
N GLN A 199 -2.38 -8.40 -24.08
CA GLN A 199 -2.82 -7.11 -23.56
C GLN A 199 -4.08 -7.21 -22.69
N GLN A 200 -4.99 -8.13 -23.02
CA GLN A 200 -6.17 -8.40 -22.20
C GLN A 200 -5.77 -9.08 -20.88
N ARG A 201 -4.85 -10.05 -20.90
CA ARG A 201 -4.32 -10.69 -19.68
C ARG A 201 -3.62 -9.68 -18.79
N LEU A 202 -2.78 -8.80 -19.36
CA LEU A 202 -2.14 -7.71 -18.63
C LEU A 202 -3.18 -6.78 -17.99
N SER A 203 -4.26 -6.45 -18.70
CA SER A 203 -5.37 -5.66 -18.15
C SER A 203 -6.09 -6.37 -16.99
N VAL A 204 -6.16 -7.72 -17.04
CA VAL A 204 -6.73 -8.54 -15.97
C VAL A 204 -5.82 -8.60 -14.74
N ILE A 205 -4.51 -8.70 -14.87
CA ILE A 205 -3.62 -8.89 -13.70
C ILE A 205 -3.12 -7.59 -13.07
N ARG A 206 -3.18 -6.47 -13.81
CA ARG A 206 -2.83 -5.14 -13.29
C ARG A 206 -3.85 -4.71 -12.25
N ASN A 207 -3.39 -4.61 -11.01
CA ASN A 207 -4.17 -4.33 -9.81
C ASN A 207 -3.63 -3.10 -9.07
N ASN A 208 -3.33 -2.02 -9.81
CA ASN A 208 -2.96 -0.74 -9.20
C ASN A 208 -4.18 -0.11 -8.49
N ASP A 209 -3.96 0.97 -7.74
CA ASP A 209 -5.02 1.68 -7.00
C ASP A 209 -6.19 2.09 -7.92
N ILE A 210 -5.85 2.59 -9.11
CA ILE A 210 -6.80 2.97 -10.16
C ILE A 210 -6.24 2.45 -11.48
N ASN A 211 -7.05 1.69 -12.21
CA ASN A 211 -6.67 1.13 -13.51
C ASN A 211 -7.62 1.63 -14.60
N MET A 212 -7.09 2.32 -15.60
CA MET A 212 -7.84 2.75 -16.80
C MET A 212 -7.44 1.88 -17.99
N VAL A 213 -8.38 1.12 -18.54
CA VAL A 213 -8.17 0.29 -19.73
C VAL A 213 -8.69 1.04 -20.95
N LEU A 214 -7.79 1.46 -21.84
CA LEU A 214 -8.13 2.06 -23.12
C LEU A 214 -8.35 0.97 -24.17
N ALA A 215 -9.53 0.97 -24.79
CA ALA A 215 -9.94 -0.11 -25.68
C ALA A 215 -10.84 0.41 -26.81
N ALA A 216 -10.48 0.09 -28.05
CA ALA A 216 -11.29 0.41 -29.22
C ALA A 216 -12.61 -0.39 -29.22
N ALA A 217 -13.53 -0.05 -30.12
CA ALA A 217 -14.71 -0.88 -30.34
C ALA A 217 -14.29 -2.30 -30.78
N GLY A 218 -14.99 -3.33 -30.31
CA GLY A 218 -14.72 -4.72 -30.69
C GLY A 218 -13.51 -5.41 -30.02
N THR A 219 -12.71 -4.74 -29.19
CA THR A 219 -11.49 -5.34 -28.59
C THR A 219 -11.73 -6.18 -27.31
N GLY A 220 -12.98 -6.58 -27.04
CA GLY A 220 -13.31 -7.42 -25.88
C GLY A 220 -13.32 -6.71 -24.52
N LYS A 221 -13.78 -5.45 -24.45
CA LYS A 221 -13.92 -4.69 -23.18
C LYS A 221 -14.71 -5.47 -22.11
N THR A 222 -15.88 -5.97 -22.51
CA THR A 222 -16.75 -6.79 -21.66
C THR A 222 -16.04 -8.07 -21.22
N SER A 223 -15.30 -8.71 -22.13
CA SER A 223 -14.52 -9.93 -21.84
C SER A 223 -13.43 -9.69 -20.79
N VAL A 224 -12.70 -8.57 -20.90
CA VAL A 224 -11.69 -8.18 -19.89
C VAL A 224 -12.34 -7.93 -18.53
N MET A 225 -13.51 -7.28 -18.50
CA MET A 225 -14.22 -7.00 -17.24
C MET A 225 -14.71 -8.28 -16.55
N VAL A 226 -15.28 -9.22 -17.30
CA VAL A 226 -15.72 -10.52 -16.77
C VAL A 226 -14.52 -11.36 -16.33
N ALA A 227 -13.51 -11.49 -17.19
CA ALA A 227 -12.29 -12.23 -16.85
C ALA A 227 -11.59 -11.66 -15.62
N LYS A 228 -11.59 -10.32 -15.45
CA LYS A 228 -11.05 -9.66 -14.26
C LYS A 228 -11.78 -10.06 -12.99
N ALA A 229 -13.11 -10.01 -12.99
CA ALA A 229 -13.89 -10.39 -11.83
C ALA A 229 -13.65 -11.85 -11.45
N LEU A 230 -13.66 -12.75 -12.44
CA LEU A 230 -13.42 -14.17 -12.22
C LEU A 230 -11.99 -14.47 -11.79
N ASP A 231 -10.99 -13.74 -12.30
CA ASP A 231 -9.58 -13.89 -11.89
C ASP A 231 -9.38 -13.51 -10.43
N LEU A 232 -10.00 -12.41 -9.99
CA LEU A 232 -9.94 -11.97 -8.58
C LEU A 232 -10.57 -12.99 -7.63
N ILE A 233 -11.67 -13.63 -8.05
CA ILE A 233 -12.36 -14.66 -7.27
C ILE A 233 -11.53 -15.96 -7.25
N ASP A 234 -11.13 -16.47 -8.42
CA ASP A 234 -10.39 -17.73 -8.57
C ASP A 234 -9.01 -17.68 -7.90
N SER A 235 -8.33 -16.53 -7.94
CA SER A 235 -7.05 -16.33 -7.25
C SER A 235 -7.20 -16.14 -5.73
N GLY A 236 -8.42 -16.02 -5.21
CA GLY A 236 -8.69 -15.73 -3.80
C GLY A 236 -8.31 -14.30 -3.37
N ALA A 237 -8.11 -13.38 -4.33
CA ALA A 237 -7.75 -12.00 -4.04
C ALA A 237 -8.90 -11.22 -3.39
N CYS A 238 -10.15 -11.56 -3.70
CA CYS A 238 -11.34 -11.08 -2.99
C CYS A 238 -12.49 -12.07 -3.11
N LYS A 239 -13.50 -11.92 -2.24
CA LYS A 239 -14.74 -12.69 -2.36
C LYS A 239 -15.63 -12.08 -3.44
N SER A 240 -16.51 -12.87 -4.03
CA SER A 240 -17.45 -12.37 -5.04
C SER A 240 -18.29 -11.19 -4.54
N GLU A 241 -18.69 -11.19 -3.27
CA GLU A 241 -19.46 -10.11 -2.63
C GLU A 241 -18.70 -8.78 -2.45
N ASP A 242 -17.36 -8.82 -2.51
CA ASP A 242 -16.52 -7.62 -2.48
C ASP A 242 -16.47 -6.90 -3.84
N ILE A 243 -17.02 -7.51 -4.90
CA ILE A 243 -16.96 -7.01 -6.28
C ILE A 243 -18.27 -6.32 -6.67
N LEU A 244 -18.15 -5.04 -7.06
CA LEU A 244 -19.23 -4.25 -7.67
C LEU A 244 -18.88 -3.95 -9.13
N ILE A 245 -19.76 -4.37 -10.05
CA ILE A 245 -19.67 -4.07 -11.48
C ILE A 245 -20.80 -3.12 -11.85
N LEU A 246 -20.45 -2.02 -12.55
CA LEU A 246 -21.40 -0.99 -12.95
C LEU A 246 -21.52 -0.90 -14.47
N ALA A 247 -22.77 -0.90 -14.94
CA ALA A 247 -23.13 -0.68 -16.33
C ALA A 247 -23.96 0.60 -16.49
N TYR A 248 -23.99 1.15 -17.70
CA TYR A 248 -24.73 2.39 -17.97
C TYR A 248 -26.25 2.16 -18.04
N ASN A 249 -26.68 1.12 -18.74
CA ASN A 249 -28.09 0.76 -18.95
C ASN A 249 -28.40 -0.65 -18.42
N ARG A 250 -29.69 -0.99 -18.37
CA ARG A 250 -30.15 -2.28 -17.85
C ARG A 250 -29.71 -3.45 -18.72
N ASP A 251 -29.80 -3.32 -20.04
CA ASP A 251 -29.47 -4.39 -20.97
C ASP A 251 -27.99 -4.82 -20.82
N ALA A 252 -27.08 -3.85 -20.71
CA ALA A 252 -25.66 -4.12 -20.46
C ALA A 252 -25.40 -4.75 -19.07
N ALA A 253 -26.17 -4.37 -18.05
CA ALA A 253 -26.07 -5.00 -16.73
C ALA A 253 -26.52 -6.47 -16.77
N THR A 254 -27.64 -6.74 -17.47
CA THR A 254 -28.16 -8.10 -17.67
C THR A 254 -27.17 -8.95 -18.47
N GLU A 255 -26.65 -8.45 -19.59
CA GLU A 255 -25.65 -9.13 -20.42
C GLU A 255 -24.39 -9.48 -19.60
N LEU A 256 -23.86 -8.52 -18.83
CA LEU A 256 -22.70 -8.75 -17.96
C LEU A 256 -22.97 -9.83 -16.91
N SER A 257 -24.18 -9.85 -16.34
CA SER A 257 -24.57 -10.85 -15.35
C SER A 257 -24.68 -12.25 -15.94
N GLU A 258 -25.37 -12.38 -17.08
CA GLU A 258 -25.53 -13.65 -17.77
C GLU A 258 -24.16 -14.20 -18.21
N ARG A 259 -23.33 -13.36 -18.83
CA ARG A 259 -21.98 -13.74 -19.28
C ARG A 259 -21.09 -14.16 -18.11
N LEU A 260 -21.09 -13.42 -17.00
CA LEU A 260 -20.28 -13.77 -15.84
C LEU A 260 -20.67 -15.13 -15.27
N GLN A 261 -21.97 -15.39 -15.14
CA GLN A 261 -22.48 -16.67 -14.64
C GLN A 261 -22.23 -17.83 -15.61
N GLU A 262 -22.32 -17.58 -16.93
CA GLU A 262 -21.99 -18.56 -17.96
C GLU A 262 -20.51 -18.92 -17.90
N ARG A 263 -19.61 -17.93 -17.91
CA ARG A 263 -18.16 -18.16 -17.84
C ARG A 263 -17.70 -18.81 -16.55
N ALA A 264 -18.27 -18.43 -15.42
CA ALA A 264 -17.98 -19.09 -14.15
C ALA A 264 -18.34 -20.59 -14.21
N ARG A 265 -19.51 -20.93 -14.76
CA ARG A 265 -19.94 -22.32 -14.93
C ARG A 265 -19.02 -23.09 -15.88
N GLU A 266 -18.69 -22.52 -17.05
CA GLU A 266 -17.78 -23.15 -18.01
C GLU A 266 -16.37 -23.39 -17.45
N ALA A 267 -15.89 -22.46 -16.61
CA ALA A 267 -14.61 -22.57 -15.94
C ALA A 267 -14.64 -23.45 -14.67
N ASN A 268 -15.79 -24.05 -14.31
CA ASN A 268 -16.02 -24.79 -13.07
C ASN A 268 -15.68 -23.98 -11.80
N LEU A 269 -15.93 -22.68 -11.84
CA LEU A 269 -15.80 -21.80 -10.67
C LEU A 269 -17.11 -21.79 -9.90
N ASP A 270 -17.06 -22.31 -8.68
CA ASP A 270 -18.20 -22.22 -7.77
C ASP A 270 -18.30 -20.81 -7.21
N LEU A 271 -19.38 -20.12 -7.55
CA LEU A 271 -19.69 -18.80 -7.04
C LEU A 271 -20.72 -18.97 -5.93
N GLU A 272 -20.28 -19.19 -4.69
CA GLU A 272 -21.17 -19.25 -3.52
C GLU A 272 -22.11 -18.03 -3.49
N ASN A 273 -21.54 -16.85 -3.80
CA ASN A 273 -22.25 -15.60 -4.06
C ASN A 273 -21.82 -15.05 -5.43
N SER A 274 -22.74 -14.34 -6.10
CA SER A 274 -22.42 -13.60 -7.34
C SER A 274 -21.94 -12.18 -7.04
N PRO A 275 -21.01 -11.63 -7.84
CA PRO A 275 -20.70 -10.20 -7.82
C PRO A 275 -21.94 -9.33 -7.94
N SER A 276 -21.93 -8.16 -7.28
CA SER A 276 -23.01 -7.19 -7.39
C SER A 276 -22.91 -6.49 -8.74
N ILE A 277 -23.84 -6.76 -9.65
CA ILE A 277 -23.90 -6.11 -10.97
C ILE A 277 -25.12 -5.19 -11.00
N SER A 278 -24.90 -3.90 -11.29
CA SER A 278 -26.00 -2.92 -11.27
C SER A 278 -25.77 -1.75 -12.23
N THR A 279 -26.82 -0.99 -12.51
CA THR A 279 -26.66 0.32 -13.16
C THR A 279 -26.33 1.38 -12.13
N PHE A 280 -25.70 2.48 -12.55
CA PHE A 280 -25.45 3.64 -11.67
C PHE A 280 -26.73 4.11 -10.96
N HIS A 281 -27.86 4.17 -11.67
CA HIS A 281 -29.16 4.56 -11.11
C HIS A 281 -29.73 3.54 -10.11
N ALA A 282 -29.49 2.24 -10.33
CA ALA A 282 -29.92 1.20 -9.40
C ALA A 282 -29.08 1.24 -8.12
N LEU A 283 -27.76 1.37 -8.26
CA LEU A 283 -26.84 1.55 -7.13
C LEU A 283 -27.22 2.79 -6.30
N GLY A 284 -27.40 3.94 -6.94
CA GLY A 284 -27.75 5.19 -6.25
C GLY A 284 -29.05 5.07 -5.46
N ARG A 285 -30.08 4.46 -6.05
CA ARG A 285 -31.35 4.19 -5.34
C ARG A 285 -31.16 3.26 -4.15
N ARG A 286 -30.35 2.21 -4.27
CA ARG A 286 -30.03 1.31 -3.16
C ARG A 286 -29.37 2.06 -2.00
N ILE A 287 -28.34 2.86 -2.28
CA ILE A 287 -27.61 3.64 -1.27
C ILE A 287 -28.57 4.61 -0.55
N ILE A 288 -29.40 5.36 -1.28
CA ILE A 288 -30.38 6.30 -0.68
C ILE A 288 -31.34 5.56 0.26
N LYS A 289 -31.83 4.39 -0.18
CA LYS A 289 -32.73 3.54 0.61
C LYS A 289 -32.04 3.00 1.87
N GLU A 290 -30.80 2.54 1.78
CA GLU A 290 -29.99 2.07 2.91
C GLU A 290 -29.70 3.19 3.93
N CYS A 291 -29.59 4.44 3.47
CA CYS A 291 -29.53 5.62 4.32
C CYS A 291 -30.89 6.04 4.93
N GLY A 292 -31.96 5.25 4.74
CA GLY A 292 -33.29 5.52 5.28
C GLY A 292 -34.04 6.67 4.61
N LYS A 293 -33.67 7.05 3.37
CA LYS A 293 -34.32 8.12 2.61
C LYS A 293 -35.27 7.55 1.56
N SER A 294 -36.36 8.28 1.29
CA SER A 294 -37.30 7.92 0.23
C SER A 294 -36.67 8.12 -1.14
N VAL A 295 -36.78 7.12 -2.00
CA VAL A 295 -36.43 7.17 -3.43
C VAL A 295 -37.67 7.41 -4.31
N HIS A 296 -38.85 7.59 -3.70
CA HIS A 296 -40.06 7.89 -4.45
C HIS A 296 -40.01 9.31 -4.97
N LEU A 297 -40.12 9.44 -6.29
CA LEU A 297 -40.39 10.73 -6.92
C LEU A 297 -41.84 11.11 -6.62
N SER A 298 -42.10 12.42 -6.57
CA SER A 298 -43.47 12.91 -6.44
C SER A 298 -44.32 12.39 -7.60
N LYS A 299 -45.58 12.05 -7.34
CA LYS A 299 -46.55 11.67 -8.39
C LYS A 299 -46.67 12.74 -9.48
N PHE A 300 -46.38 13.99 -9.15
CA PHE A 300 -46.36 15.10 -10.10
C PHE A 300 -45.11 15.15 -10.98
N ALA A 301 -43.98 14.60 -10.50
CA ALA A 301 -42.77 14.47 -11.30
C ALA A 301 -42.87 13.32 -12.32
N GLU A 302 -43.68 12.31 -12.03
CA GLU A 302 -43.89 11.13 -12.90
C GLU A 302 -45.07 11.30 -13.87
N ASP A 303 -46.01 12.21 -13.57
CA ASP A 303 -47.24 12.40 -14.35
C ASP A 303 -47.50 13.90 -14.56
N PRO A 304 -47.01 14.48 -15.68
CA PRO A 304 -47.19 15.89 -16.01
C PRO A 304 -48.65 16.31 -16.06
N MET A 305 -49.55 15.42 -16.53
CA MET A 305 -50.98 15.73 -16.58
C MET A 305 -51.59 15.85 -15.18
N LYS A 306 -51.16 15.02 -14.23
CA LYS A 306 -51.58 15.17 -12.82
C LYS A 306 -51.02 16.45 -12.20
N LEU A 307 -49.77 16.81 -12.51
CA LEU A 307 -49.19 18.07 -12.05
C LEU A 307 -50.00 19.26 -12.56
N ASP A 308 -50.27 19.30 -13.87
CA ASP A 308 -51.03 20.39 -14.49
C ASP A 308 -52.44 20.49 -13.90
N ARG A 309 -53.16 19.37 -13.75
CA ARG A 309 -54.50 19.38 -13.13
C ARG A 309 -54.47 19.86 -11.69
N TRP A 310 -53.50 19.39 -10.90
CA TRP A 310 -53.36 19.82 -9.52
C TRP A 310 -53.03 21.31 -9.45
N PHE A 311 -52.08 21.78 -10.25
CA PHE A 311 -51.62 23.16 -10.27
C PHE A 311 -52.73 24.11 -10.72
N ASN A 312 -53.43 23.78 -11.81
CA ASN A 312 -54.55 24.59 -12.29
C ASN A 312 -55.67 24.69 -11.26
N LYS A 313 -56.03 23.57 -10.63
CA LYS A 313 -57.04 23.59 -9.56
C LYS A 313 -56.59 24.44 -8.37
N TRP A 314 -55.35 24.25 -7.91
CA TRP A 314 -54.77 25.06 -6.84
C TRP A 314 -54.78 26.55 -7.19
N LEU A 315 -54.40 26.90 -8.42
CA LEU A 315 -54.35 28.28 -8.88
C LEU A 315 -55.76 28.89 -8.95
N GLU A 316 -56.75 28.15 -9.46
CA GLU A 316 -58.15 28.59 -9.45
C GLU A 316 -58.67 28.85 -8.04
N ASP A 317 -58.42 27.93 -7.11
CA ASP A 317 -58.85 28.06 -5.72
C ASP A 317 -58.16 29.25 -5.05
N TYR A 318 -56.84 29.41 -5.26
CA TYR A 318 -56.05 30.54 -4.78
C TYR A 318 -56.54 31.90 -5.31
N ILE A 319 -56.90 32.00 -6.59
CA ILE A 319 -57.47 33.23 -7.17
C ILE A 319 -58.86 33.53 -6.60
N LYS A 320 -59.68 32.50 -6.34
CA LYS A 320 -61.03 32.68 -5.78
C LYS A 320 -61.03 33.14 -4.32
N GLU A 321 -59.98 32.84 -3.55
CA GLU A 321 -59.88 33.22 -2.13
C GLU A 321 -59.72 34.74 -1.90
N ASP A 322 -58.97 35.44 -2.76
CA ASP A 322 -58.73 36.88 -2.66
C ASP A 322 -58.52 37.46 -4.08
N PRO A 323 -59.29 38.47 -4.51
CA PRO A 323 -59.12 39.13 -5.81
C PRO A 323 -57.69 39.63 -6.09
N ASP A 324 -56.91 39.97 -5.06
CA ASP A 324 -55.52 40.41 -5.21
C ASP A 324 -54.54 39.26 -5.51
N ASN A 325 -54.94 38.01 -5.29
CA ASN A 325 -54.07 36.85 -5.47
C ASN A 325 -53.64 36.63 -6.92
N LEU A 326 -54.50 36.98 -7.90
CA LEU A 326 -54.13 36.94 -9.31
C LEU A 326 -52.98 37.92 -9.62
N ALA A 327 -53.07 39.14 -9.11
CA ALA A 327 -52.03 40.15 -9.30
C ALA A 327 -50.71 39.72 -8.64
N LYS A 328 -50.77 39.16 -7.41
CA LYS A 328 -49.60 38.59 -6.72
C LYS A 328 -48.98 37.43 -7.50
N PHE A 329 -49.79 36.52 -8.05
CA PHE A 329 -49.30 35.40 -8.85
C PHE A 329 -48.60 35.87 -10.14
N ILE A 330 -49.19 36.84 -10.85
CA ILE A 330 -48.58 37.44 -12.05
C ILE A 330 -47.25 38.12 -11.71
N GLN A 331 -47.11 38.73 -10.53
CA GLN A 331 -45.83 39.31 -10.07
C GLN A 331 -44.75 38.24 -9.81
N LEU A 332 -45.14 37.02 -9.45
CA LEU A 332 -44.22 35.89 -9.25
C LEU A 332 -43.81 35.20 -10.55
N ALA A 333 -44.64 35.31 -11.60
CA ALA A 333 -44.27 34.84 -12.93
C ALA A 333 -43.05 35.63 -13.42
N TYR A 334 -41.98 34.92 -13.78
CA TYR A 334 -40.71 35.49 -14.21
C TYR A 334 -40.97 36.58 -15.26
N GLN A 335 -40.71 37.85 -14.92
CA GLN A 335 -40.71 38.93 -15.90
C GLN A 335 -39.61 38.60 -16.92
N PRO A 336 -39.89 38.52 -18.23
CA PRO A 336 -38.84 38.29 -19.21
C PRO A 336 -37.82 39.40 -19.08
N ILE A 337 -36.58 39.04 -18.74
CA ILE A 337 -35.46 39.97 -18.87
C ILE A 337 -35.32 40.19 -20.36
N ASP A 338 -35.49 41.43 -20.82
CA ASP A 338 -35.20 41.80 -22.19
C ASP A 338 -33.73 41.42 -22.47
N PRO A 339 -33.45 40.46 -23.38
CA PRO A 339 -32.09 40.03 -23.67
C PRO A 339 -31.23 41.15 -24.27
N PHE A 340 -31.81 42.30 -24.63
CA PHE A 340 -31.13 43.49 -25.09
C PHE A 340 -30.94 44.58 -24.02
N GLN A 341 -31.47 44.40 -22.80
CA GLN A 341 -31.16 45.28 -21.67
C GLN A 341 -29.82 44.93 -21.01
N PHE A 342 -28.73 45.34 -21.65
CA PHE A 342 -27.40 45.29 -21.03
C PHE A 342 -27.23 46.47 -20.07
N LYS A 343 -27.24 46.23 -18.75
CA LYS A 343 -26.65 47.18 -17.79
C LYS A 343 -25.14 47.23 -18.08
N ARG A 344 -24.69 48.23 -18.83
CA ARG A 344 -23.26 48.53 -18.97
C ARG A 344 -22.73 48.81 -17.56
N LYS A 345 -21.75 48.03 -17.10
CA LYS A 345 -20.91 48.45 -15.96
C LYS A 345 -20.21 49.73 -16.39
N THR A 346 -20.66 50.87 -15.87
CA THR A 346 -19.86 52.09 -15.90
C THR A 346 -18.62 51.80 -15.06
N ASN A 347 -17.50 51.59 -15.76
CA ASN A 347 -16.19 51.65 -15.14
C ASN A 347 -15.96 53.10 -14.74
N THR A 348 -16.15 53.42 -13.47
CA THR A 348 -15.44 54.53 -12.84
C THR A 348 -14.26 53.90 -12.10
N ILE A 349 -13.15 53.81 -12.81
CA ILE A 349 -11.83 53.82 -12.18
C ILE A 349 -11.63 55.29 -11.82
N ASP A 350 -11.90 55.66 -10.57
CA ASP A 350 -11.36 56.90 -10.03
C ASP A 350 -9.96 56.58 -9.48
N MET A 351 -9.00 57.39 -9.93
CA MET A 351 -7.56 57.33 -9.66
C MET A 351 -7.22 57.50 -8.18
#